data_AF-A0A0A1MTR4-F1
#
_entry.id   AF-A0A0A1MTR4-F1
#
_cell.length_a   1.000
_cell.length_b   1.000
_cell.length_c   1.000
_cell.angle_alpha   90.00
_cell.angle_beta   90.00
_cell.angle_gamma   90.00
#
_symmetry.space_group_name_H-M   'P 1'
#
loop_
_entity.id
_entity.type
_entity.pdbx_description
1 polymer ?
#
loop_
_entity_poly.entity_id
_entity_poly.type
_entity_poly.pdbx_seq_one_letter_code
_entity_poly.pdbx_strand_id
1 'polypeptide(L)'
;MEVIYGIGRETNIKELSVSYQEAIRSIGYAKHHQMEIVEYAMLGVERLLYEVDEDVLKMFMHDKLQHLYSLDESFIETLQVFIHLNKNHKLTAEHLHIHANTLYYRLRKIEEALDIQFDDEKDWIDFVIAFRLYVASIKKDG
;
A
#
# COMPACT_ATOMS: atom_id res chain seq x y z
N MET A 1 -11.30 -3.08 25.07
CA MET A 1 -11.67 -1.86 24.32
C MET A 1 -10.36 -1.20 23.97
N GLU A 2 -9.95 -1.31 22.71
CA GLU A 2 -8.72 -0.71 22.22
C GLU A 2 -9.02 0.75 21.87
N VAL A 3 -8.23 1.68 22.40
CA VAL A 3 -8.41 3.12 22.17
C VAL A 3 -7.48 3.54 21.05
N ILE A 4 -8.01 4.21 20.03
CA ILE A 4 -7.25 4.70 18.88
C ILE A 4 -7.23 6.22 18.89
N TYR A 5 -6.05 6.80 18.72
CA TYR A 5 -5.79 8.23 18.70
C TYR A 5 -5.44 8.69 17.28
N GLY A 6 -6.22 9.62 16.74
CA GLY A 6 -5.85 10.35 15.52
C GLY A 6 -5.57 11.81 15.86
N ILE A 7 -4.43 12.30 15.40
CA ILE A 7 -3.97 13.66 15.66
C ILE A 7 -3.96 14.41 14.33
N GLY A 8 -4.72 15.51 14.25
CA GLY A 8 -4.63 16.47 13.15
C GLY A 8 -3.43 17.39 13.29
N ARG A 9 -3.11 18.17 12.26
CA ARG A 9 -1.99 19.12 12.32
C ARG A 9 -2.28 20.27 13.28
N GLU A 10 -1.20 20.90 13.75
CA GLU A 10 -1.28 22.17 14.47
C GLU A 10 -2.11 23.17 13.66
N THR A 11 -3.07 23.81 14.32
CA THR A 11 -4.07 24.64 13.66
C THR A 11 -4.45 25.83 14.53
N ASN A 12 -5.01 26.86 13.91
CA ASN A 12 -5.73 27.92 14.61
C ASN A 12 -7.24 27.64 14.63
N ILE A 13 -8.01 28.48 15.34
CA ILE A 13 -9.46 28.31 15.50
C ILE A 13 -10.25 28.34 14.18
N LYS A 14 -9.76 29.03 13.14
CA LYS A 14 -10.44 29.13 11.84
C LYS A 14 -10.32 27.85 11.03
N GLU A 15 -9.24 27.10 11.24
CA GLU A 15 -8.93 25.86 10.54
C GLU A 15 -9.20 24.61 11.40
N LEU A 16 -9.84 24.79 12.55
CA LEU A 16 -10.16 23.70 13.47
C LEU A 16 -10.97 22.58 12.79
N SER A 17 -11.88 22.93 11.87
CA SER A 17 -12.64 21.93 11.10
C SER A 17 -11.72 21.07 10.21
N VAL A 18 -10.65 21.64 9.66
CA VAL A 18 -9.68 20.93 8.82
C VAL A 18 -8.87 19.96 9.68
N SER A 19 -8.26 20.44 10.78
CA SER A 19 -7.51 19.58 11.70
C SER A 19 -8.37 18.47 12.33
N TYR A 20 -9.66 18.74 12.56
CA TYR A 20 -10.61 17.71 12.96
C TYR A 20 -10.78 16.63 11.89
N GLN A 21 -10.97 16.99 10.62
CA GLN A 21 -11.06 16.01 9.53
C GLN A 21 -9.77 15.21 9.37
N GLU A 22 -8.61 15.85 9.55
CA GLU A 22 -7.30 15.19 9.57
C GLU A 22 -7.21 14.15 10.69
N ALA A 23 -7.65 14.49 11.91
CA ALA A 23 -7.70 13.54 13.02
C ALA A 23 -8.61 12.34 12.71
N ILE A 24 -9.77 12.55 12.08
CA ILE A 24 -10.66 11.47 11.65
C ILE A 24 -9.98 10.57 10.61
N ARG A 25 -9.29 11.15 9.63
CA ARG A 25 -8.51 10.39 8.62
C ARG A 25 -7.39 9.57 9.28
N SER A 26 -6.69 10.14 10.25
CA SER A 26 -5.66 9.44 11.04
C SER A 26 -6.25 8.24 11.81
N ILE A 27 -7.45 8.36 12.40
CA ILE A 27 -8.15 7.22 13.04
C ILE A 27 -8.46 6.13 12.01
N GLY A 28 -8.94 6.51 10.82
CA GLY A 28 -9.21 5.57 9.74
C GLY A 28 -7.95 4.79 9.34
N TYR A 29 -6.84 5.51 9.13
CA TYR A 29 -5.55 4.91 8.82
C TYR A 29 -5.06 3.97 9.92
N ALA A 30 -5.15 4.41 11.18
CA ALA A 30 -4.73 3.65 12.36
C ALA A 30 -5.45 2.31 12.48
N LYS A 31 -6.78 2.29 12.26
CA LYS A 31 -7.58 1.06 12.23
C LYS A 31 -7.10 0.06 11.18
N HIS A 32 -6.81 0.52 9.96
CA HIS A 32 -6.36 -0.36 8.88
C HIS A 32 -4.95 -0.92 9.08
N HIS A 33 -4.11 -0.21 9.82
CA HIS A 33 -2.71 -0.56 10.04
C HIS A 33 -2.44 -1.13 11.44
N GLN A 34 -3.49 -1.36 12.25
CA GLN A 34 -3.38 -1.85 13.63
C GLN A 34 -2.41 -0.99 14.47
N MET A 35 -2.55 0.32 14.34
CA MET A 35 -1.77 1.30 15.09
C MET A 35 -2.64 1.97 16.15
N GLU A 36 -2.07 2.24 17.32
CA GLU A 36 -2.80 2.91 18.40
C GLU A 36 -2.87 4.44 18.21
N ILE A 37 -1.81 5.05 17.64
CA ILE A 37 -1.70 6.49 17.46
C ILE A 37 -1.15 6.84 16.07
N VAL A 38 -1.78 7.80 15.41
CA VAL A 38 -1.37 8.29 14.09
C VAL A 38 -1.49 9.82 14.05
N GLU A 39 -0.40 10.47 13.68
CA GLU A 39 -0.37 11.90 13.36
C GLU A 39 -0.57 12.10 11.86
N TYR A 40 -1.50 12.97 11.48
CA TYR A 40 -1.83 13.23 10.07
C TYR A 40 -0.61 13.75 9.30
N ALA A 41 0.26 14.53 9.95
CA ALA A 41 1.49 15.05 9.36
C ALA A 41 2.48 13.94 8.93
N MET A 42 2.39 12.76 9.56
CA MET A 42 3.24 11.60 9.28
C MET A 42 2.68 10.71 8.18
N LEU A 43 1.42 10.92 7.76
CA LEU A 43 0.85 10.23 6.62
C LEU A 43 1.57 10.71 5.35
N GLY A 44 2.23 9.79 4.65
CA GLY A 44 3.01 10.06 3.46
C GLY A 44 2.13 10.26 2.24
N VAL A 45 2.32 9.43 1.21
CA VAL A 45 1.47 9.46 0.00
C VAL A 45 0.01 9.18 0.33
N GLU A 46 -0.25 8.46 1.42
CA GLU A 46 -1.57 8.05 1.87
C GLU A 46 -2.47 9.26 2.16
N ARG A 47 -1.91 10.38 2.66
CA ARG A 47 -2.68 11.61 2.85
C ARG A 47 -3.21 12.17 1.53
N LEU A 48 -2.43 12.04 0.45
CA LEU A 48 -2.81 12.52 -0.88
C LEU A 48 -3.87 11.62 -1.48
N LEU A 49 -3.73 10.31 -1.30
CA LEU A 49 -4.70 9.32 -1.76
C LEU A 49 -6.07 9.50 -1.09
N TYR A 50 -6.12 9.96 0.17
CA TYR A 50 -7.39 10.28 0.85
C TYR A 50 -8.16 11.46 0.24
N GLU A 51 -7.54 12.30 -0.58
CA GLU A 51 -8.23 13.39 -1.29
C GLU A 51 -8.76 12.96 -2.67
N VAL A 52 -8.41 11.75 -3.12
CA VAL A 52 -8.83 11.22 -4.42
C VAL A 52 -10.12 10.44 -4.26
N ASP A 53 -11.06 10.64 -5.18
CA ASP A 53 -12.32 9.90 -5.20
C ASP A 53 -12.09 8.38 -5.26
N GLU A 54 -12.87 7.63 -4.48
CA GLU A 54 -12.68 6.18 -4.31
C GLU A 54 -12.79 5.43 -5.65
N ASP A 55 -13.68 5.87 -6.54
CA ASP A 55 -13.85 5.25 -7.87
C ASP A 55 -12.61 5.47 -8.75
N VAL A 56 -11.95 6.62 -8.65
CA VAL A 56 -10.70 6.91 -9.36
C VAL A 56 -9.57 6.00 -8.85
N LEU A 57 -9.48 5.81 -7.53
CA LEU A 57 -8.51 4.87 -6.94
C LEU A 57 -8.77 3.42 -7.37
N LYS A 58 -10.04 3.00 -7.44
CA LYS A 58 -10.43 1.67 -7.93
C LYS A 58 -10.09 1.46 -9.40
N MET A 59 -10.34 2.46 -10.24
CA MET A 59 -9.95 2.42 -11.66
C MET A 59 -8.43 2.27 -11.81
N PHE A 60 -7.66 3.11 -11.11
CA PHE A 60 -6.19 3.03 -11.14
C PHE A 60 -5.67 1.65 -10.69
N MET A 61 -6.23 1.12 -9.59
CA MET A 61 -5.88 -0.22 -9.10
C MET A 61 -6.21 -1.31 -10.13
N HIS A 62 -7.40 -1.24 -10.74
CA HIS A 62 -7.83 -2.20 -11.75
C HIS A 62 -6.90 -2.17 -12.97
N ASP A 63 -6.62 -0.99 -13.51
CA ASP A 63 -5.75 -0.81 -14.68
C ASP A 63 -4.36 -1.41 -14.45
N LYS A 64 -3.83 -1.27 -13.23
CA LYS A 64 -2.47 -1.73 -12.89
C LYS A 64 -2.38 -3.17 -12.42
N LEU A 65 -3.43 -3.73 -11.80
CA LEU A 65 -3.37 -5.02 -11.11
C LEU A 65 -4.35 -6.08 -11.62
N GLN A 66 -5.21 -5.78 -12.60
CA GLN A 66 -6.23 -6.73 -13.08
C GLN A 66 -5.68 -8.13 -13.40
N HIS A 67 -4.48 -8.22 -13.96
CA HIS A 67 -3.84 -9.50 -14.31
C HIS A 67 -3.18 -10.19 -13.11
N LEU A 68 -2.91 -9.45 -12.02
CA LEU A 68 -2.40 -10.01 -10.78
C LEU A 68 -3.41 -10.97 -10.14
N TYR A 69 -4.71 -10.72 -10.27
CA TYR A 69 -5.77 -11.57 -9.71
C TYR A 69 -5.80 -13.00 -10.27
N SER A 70 -5.11 -13.23 -11.39
CA SER A 70 -4.98 -14.57 -11.99
C SER A 70 -3.79 -15.37 -11.43
N LEU A 71 -2.92 -14.73 -10.65
CA LEU A 71 -1.77 -15.37 -10.03
C LEU A 71 -2.14 -15.97 -8.67
N ASP A 72 -1.47 -17.07 -8.33
CA ASP A 72 -1.65 -17.72 -7.04
C ASP A 72 -1.19 -16.82 -5.87
N GLU A 73 -1.72 -17.08 -4.68
CA GLU A 73 -1.44 -16.35 -3.43
C GLU A 73 0.07 -16.18 -3.16
N SER A 74 0.88 -17.18 -3.54
CA SER A 74 2.34 -17.13 -3.38
C SER A 74 3.02 -15.98 -4.14
N PHE A 75 2.44 -15.49 -5.24
CA PHE A 75 2.94 -14.32 -5.97
C PHE A 75 2.60 -13.02 -5.23
N ILE A 76 1.41 -12.95 -4.64
CA ILE A 76 0.98 -11.81 -3.81
C ILE A 76 1.87 -11.69 -2.57
N GLU A 77 2.12 -12.80 -1.89
CA GLU A 77 3.06 -12.85 -0.75
C GLU A 77 4.47 -12.42 -1.17
N THR A 78 4.94 -12.91 -2.34
CA THR A 78 6.25 -12.52 -2.88
C THR A 78 6.34 -11.01 -3.09
N LEU A 79 5.30 -10.39 -3.67
CA LEU A 79 5.22 -8.95 -3.88
C LEU A 79 5.21 -8.16 -2.58
N GLN A 80 4.41 -8.61 -1.60
CA GLN A 80 4.32 -7.95 -0.31
C GLN A 80 5.68 -7.90 0.39
N VAL A 81 6.41 -9.02 0.41
CA VAL A 81 7.75 -9.10 0.99
C VAL A 81 8.76 -8.30 0.17
N PHE A 82 8.70 -8.36 -1.17
CA PHE A 82 9.63 -7.65 -2.05
C PHE A 82 9.51 -6.13 -1.93
N ILE A 83 8.28 -5.61 -1.81
CA ILE A 83 8.01 -4.19 -1.53
C ILE A 83 8.50 -3.82 -0.12
N HIS A 84 8.18 -4.64 0.90
CA HIS A 84 8.56 -4.37 2.28
C HIS A 84 10.09 -4.28 2.46
N LEU A 85 10.83 -5.13 1.75
CA LEU A 85 12.29 -5.18 1.78
C LEU A 85 12.95 -4.32 0.70
N ASN A 86 12.19 -3.37 0.12
CA ASN A 86 12.67 -2.38 -0.85
C ASN A 86 13.46 -2.98 -2.02
N LYS A 87 12.87 -3.98 -2.69
CA LYS A 87 13.46 -4.71 -3.83
C LYS A 87 14.75 -5.49 -3.51
N ASN A 88 15.04 -5.73 -2.23
CA ASN A 88 16.21 -6.53 -1.86
C ASN A 88 15.97 -8.02 -2.11
N HIS A 89 16.47 -8.50 -3.24
CA HIS A 89 16.29 -9.88 -3.69
C HIS A 89 16.80 -10.91 -2.68
N LYS A 90 17.96 -10.66 -2.07
CA LYS A 90 18.57 -11.58 -1.10
C LYS A 90 17.68 -11.71 0.14
N LEU A 91 17.34 -10.58 0.76
CA LEU A 91 16.51 -10.57 1.96
C LEU A 91 15.11 -11.12 1.67
N THR A 92 14.57 -10.87 0.47
CA THR A 92 13.25 -11.40 0.08
C THR A 92 13.28 -12.93 -0.05
N ALA A 93 14.30 -13.49 -0.70
CA ALA A 93 14.44 -14.94 -0.82
C ALA A 93 14.62 -15.61 0.56
N GLU A 94 15.43 -14.99 1.43
CA GLU A 94 15.64 -15.44 2.82
C GLU A 94 14.34 -15.40 3.63
N HIS A 95 13.59 -14.29 3.55
CA HIS A 95 12.33 -14.10 4.27
C HIS A 95 11.23 -15.06 3.81
N LEU A 96 11.17 -15.36 2.51
CA LEU A 96 10.22 -16.32 1.94
C LEU A 96 10.67 -17.78 2.09
N HIS A 97 11.88 -18.02 2.62
CA HIS A 97 12.50 -19.35 2.70
C HIS A 97 12.57 -20.07 1.34
N ILE A 98 12.83 -19.34 0.26
CA ILE A 98 12.97 -19.88 -1.11
C ILE A 98 14.36 -19.64 -1.67
N HIS A 99 14.73 -20.42 -2.68
CA HIS A 99 15.96 -20.20 -3.43
C HIS A 99 15.87 -18.93 -4.30
N ALA A 100 16.99 -18.24 -4.51
CA ALA A 100 17.06 -17.02 -5.33
C ALA A 100 16.50 -17.22 -6.76
N ASN A 101 16.75 -18.37 -7.38
CA ASN A 101 16.18 -18.70 -8.70
C ASN A 101 14.65 -18.75 -8.70
N THR A 102 14.05 -19.27 -7.64
CA THR A 102 12.59 -19.32 -7.50
C THR A 102 12.02 -17.91 -7.34
N LEU A 103 12.68 -17.06 -6.56
CA LEU A 103 12.31 -15.65 -6.46
C LEU A 103 12.38 -14.96 -7.83
N TYR A 104 13.49 -15.13 -8.55
CA TYR A 104 13.69 -14.53 -9.88
C TYR A 104 12.59 -14.97 -10.86
N TYR A 105 12.25 -16.25 -10.89
CA TYR A 105 11.14 -16.76 -11.69
C TYR A 105 9.81 -16.10 -11.31
N ARG A 106 9.51 -15.99 -10.01
CA ARG A 106 8.27 -15.37 -9.56
C ARG A 106 8.17 -13.91 -9.96
N LEU A 107 9.24 -13.13 -9.73
CA LEU A 107 9.29 -11.71 -10.08
C LEU A 107 9.14 -11.51 -11.59
N ARG A 108 9.87 -12.28 -12.42
CA ARG A 108 9.72 -12.22 -13.88
C ARG A 108 8.30 -12.52 -14.35
N LYS A 109 7.66 -13.55 -13.78
CA LYS A 109 6.28 -13.90 -14.14
C LYS A 109 5.29 -12.79 -13.75
N ILE A 110 5.56 -12.06 -12.67
CA ILE A 110 4.74 -10.91 -12.28
C ILE A 110 4.95 -9.74 -13.25
N GLU A 111 6.20 -9.41 -13.60
CA GLU A 111 6.51 -8.39 -14.61
C GLU A 111 5.82 -8.68 -15.94
N GLU A 112 5.86 -9.95 -16.38
CA GLU A 112 5.20 -10.41 -17.61
C GLU A 112 3.67 -10.37 -17.52
N ALA A 113 3.09 -10.69 -16.36
CA ALA A 113 1.64 -10.65 -16.16
C ALA A 113 1.10 -9.21 -16.14
N LEU A 114 1.88 -8.26 -15.61
CA LEU A 114 1.47 -6.87 -15.45
C LEU A 114 1.95 -5.96 -16.58
N ASP A 115 2.81 -6.47 -17.46
CA ASP A 115 3.48 -5.69 -18.52
C ASP A 115 4.24 -4.46 -17.96
N ILE A 116 5.03 -4.70 -16.91
CA ILE A 116 5.84 -3.68 -16.22
C ILE A 116 7.29 -4.10 -16.05
N GLN A 117 8.15 -3.15 -15.71
CA GLN A 117 9.53 -3.40 -15.29
C GLN A 117 9.77 -2.88 -13.88
N PHE A 118 10.17 -3.74 -12.93
CA PHE A 118 10.42 -3.31 -11.54
C PHE A 118 11.66 -2.41 -11.38
N ASP A 119 12.55 -2.43 -12.37
CA ASP A 119 13.71 -1.54 -12.44
C ASP A 119 13.38 -0.18 -13.09
N ASP A 120 12.25 -0.04 -13.78
CA ASP A 120 11.74 1.27 -14.21
C ASP A 120 11.10 1.99 -13.01
N GLU A 121 11.49 3.25 -12.81
CA GLU A 121 11.06 4.03 -11.65
C GLU A 121 9.54 4.28 -11.68
N LYS A 122 8.99 4.59 -12.85
CA LYS A 122 7.59 4.96 -12.99
C LYS A 122 6.70 3.73 -12.79
N ASP A 123 7.05 2.63 -13.44
CA ASP A 123 6.36 1.35 -13.26
C ASP A 123 6.40 0.90 -11.80
N TRP A 124 7.56 1.02 -11.15
CA TRP A 124 7.69 0.66 -9.74
C TRP A 124 6.81 1.51 -8.82
N ILE A 125 6.79 2.83 -9.00
CA ILE A 125 5.96 3.73 -8.19
C ILE A 125 4.48 3.45 -8.40
N ASP A 126 4.04 3.36 -9.67
CA ASP A 126 2.64 3.07 -10.02
C ASP A 126 2.19 1.75 -9.42
N PHE A 127 3.02 0.72 -9.55
CA PHE A 127 2.77 -0.62 -9.01
C PHE A 127 2.67 -0.62 -7.48
N VAL A 128 3.62 0.02 -6.77
CA VAL A 128 3.59 0.08 -5.30
C VAL A 128 2.35 0.80 -4.79
N ILE A 129 1.94 1.90 -5.42
CA ILE A 129 0.72 2.62 -5.05
C ILE A 129 -0.50 1.74 -5.27
N ALA A 130 -0.63 1.13 -6.45
CA ALA A 130 -1.75 0.25 -6.77
C ALA A 130 -1.83 -0.95 -5.80
N PHE A 131 -0.69 -1.57 -5.48
CA PHE A 131 -0.63 -2.71 -4.57
C PHE A 131 -1.00 -2.34 -3.14
N ARG A 132 -0.58 -1.16 -2.66
CA ARG A 132 -1.01 -0.65 -1.35
C ARG A 132 -2.52 -0.40 -1.28
N LEU A 133 -3.11 0.15 -2.35
CA LEU A 133 -4.55 0.34 -2.46
C LEU A 133 -5.30 -1.01 -2.41
N TYR A 134 -4.79 -2.02 -3.11
CA TYR A 134 -5.34 -3.38 -3.08
C TYR A 134 -5.30 -4.01 -1.69
N VAL A 135 -4.16 -3.93 -0.99
CA VAL A 135 -4.06 -4.46 0.37
C VAL A 135 -5.01 -3.71 1.32
N ALA A 136 -5.16 -2.39 1.16
CA ALA A 136 -6.09 -1.59 1.94
C ALA A 136 -7.55 -1.93 1.65
N SER A 137 -7.92 -2.28 0.40
CA SER A 137 -9.29 -2.67 0.06
C SER A 137 -9.68 -4.01 0.67
N ILE A 138 -8.79 -5.01 0.68
CA ILE A 138 -9.07 -6.32 1.31
C ILE A 138 -9.38 -6.17 2.80
N LYS A 139 -8.67 -5.28 3.50
CA LYS A 139 -8.87 -5.01 4.93
C LYS A 139 -10.16 -4.24 5.25
N LYS A 140 -10.89 -3.72 4.26
CA LYS A 140 -12.20 -3.08 4.48
C LYS A 140 -13.35 -4.08 4.52
N ASP A 141 -13.17 -5.24 3.87
CA ASP A 141 -14.23 -6.25 3.68
C ASP A 141 -14.20 -7.39 4.72
N GLY A 142 -13.26 -7.36 5.67
CA GLY A 142 -13.13 -8.33 6.77
C GLY A 142 -13.18 -7.66 8.14
#